data_AF-A0A511Q9P8-F1
#
_entry.id   AF-A0A511Q9P8-F1
#
_cell.length_a   1.000
_cell.length_b   1.000
_cell.length_c   1.000
_cell.angle_alpha   90.00
_cell.angle_beta   90.00
_cell.angle_gamma   90.00
#
_symmetry.space_group_name_H-M   'P 1'
#
loop_
_entity.id
_entity.type
_entity.pdbx_description
1 polymer ?
#
loop_
_entity_poly.entity_id
_entity_poly.type
_entity_poly.pdbx_seq_one_letter_code
_entity_poly.pdbx_strand_id
1 'polypeptide(L)'
;MGIMLWRKCPERSLMFMALIGTLVVILIYRDLIMRYLSPPLTKSAVYGKWVEQNVPSYAREEFILSAKGVTVHGSVVATDFSLDEKTLSYKVGSSIRRFDFVDQYHTEIKLNSHDRYLPEFHLEGRSHLKVL
;
A
#
# COMPACT_ATOMS: atom_id res chain seq x y z
N MET A 1 -61.13 11.41 4.43
CA MET A 1 -59.95 12.18 4.90
C MET A 1 -58.70 11.74 4.12
N GLY A 2 -58.59 12.05 2.82
CA GLY A 2 -57.56 11.39 1.98
C GLY A 2 -57.09 12.18 0.76
N ILE A 3 -57.33 13.50 0.72
CA ILE A 3 -56.99 14.34 -0.45
C ILE A 3 -55.95 15.42 -0.08
N MET A 4 -55.65 15.61 1.21
CA MET A 4 -54.73 16.67 1.67
C MET A 4 -53.24 16.29 1.62
N LEU A 5 -52.90 15.01 1.40
CA LEU A 5 -51.52 14.52 1.28
C LEU A 5 -50.93 14.70 -0.13
N TRP A 6 -51.78 14.83 -1.16
CA TRP A 6 -51.31 14.73 -2.56
C TRP A 6 -50.56 15.98 -3.07
N ARG A 7 -50.78 17.16 -2.46
CA ARG A 7 -50.11 18.42 -2.85
C ARG A 7 -48.75 18.66 -2.20
N LYS A 8 -48.44 18.00 -1.07
CA LYS A 8 -47.21 18.22 -0.27
C LYS A 8 -46.13 17.14 -0.47
N CYS A 9 -46.47 16.05 -1.17
CA CYS A 9 -45.52 15.02 -1.60
C CYS A 9 -44.41 15.52 -2.55
N PRO A 10 -44.66 16.40 -3.54
CA PRO A 10 -43.59 16.82 -4.44
C PRO A 10 -42.53 17.65 -3.71
N GLU A 11 -42.94 18.52 -2.79
CA GLU A 11 -42.02 19.37 -2.01
C GLU A 11 -41.11 18.53 -1.10
N ARG A 12 -41.67 17.55 -0.41
CA ARG A 12 -40.89 16.62 0.42
C ARG A 12 -39.99 15.72 -0.43
N SER A 13 -40.47 15.25 -1.58
CA SER A 13 -39.65 14.46 -2.51
C SER A 13 -38.47 15.28 -3.03
N LEU A 14 -38.66 16.58 -3.26
CA LEU A 14 -37.62 17.49 -3.74
C LEU A 14 -36.57 17.75 -2.65
N MET A 15 -37.00 17.91 -1.39
CA MET A 15 -36.08 18.00 -0.24
C MET A 15 -35.28 16.70 -0.05
N PHE A 16 -35.91 15.53 -0.18
CA PHE A 16 -35.20 14.25 -0.10
C PHE A 16 -34.20 14.06 -1.24
N MET A 17 -34.56 14.43 -2.47
CA MET A 17 -33.64 14.37 -3.61
C MET A 17 -32.46 15.32 -3.45
N ALA A 18 -32.68 16.52 -2.91
CA ALA A 18 -31.62 17.45 -2.57
C ALA A 18 -30.68 16.88 -1.50
N LEU A 19 -31.22 16.29 -0.43
CA LEU A 19 -30.44 15.65 0.63
C LEU A 19 -29.60 14.47 0.12
N ILE A 20 -30.20 13.61 -0.72
CA ILE A 20 -29.47 12.49 -1.33
C ILE A 20 -28.39 13.01 -2.28
N GLY A 21 -28.68 14.04 -3.07
CA GLY A 21 -27.70 14.67 -3.95
C GLY A 21 -26.50 15.22 -3.17
N THR A 22 -26.74 15.92 -2.05
CA THR A 22 -25.66 16.41 -1.18
C THR A 22 -24.87 15.27 -0.56
N LEU A 23 -25.55 14.20 -0.12
CA LEU A 23 -24.88 13.02 0.44
C LEU A 23 -23.96 12.36 -0.59
N VAL A 24 -24.43 12.19 -1.83
CA VAL A 24 -23.63 11.63 -2.93
C VAL A 24 -22.40 12.48 -3.21
N VAL A 25 -22.53 13.81 -3.25
CA VAL A 25 -21.39 14.73 -3.43
C VAL A 25 -20.36 14.58 -2.30
N ILE A 26 -20.80 14.46 -1.05
CA ILE A 26 -19.91 14.25 0.10
C ILE A 26 -19.13 12.93 -0.04
N LEU A 27 -19.80 11.85 -0.47
CA LEU A 27 -19.15 10.56 -0.67
C LEU A 27 -18.11 10.60 -1.79
N ILE A 28 -18.44 11.21 -2.94
CA ILE A 28 -17.50 11.37 -4.06
C ILE A 28 -16.32 12.25 -3.65
N TYR A 29 -16.56 13.36 -2.94
CA TYR A 29 -15.50 14.23 -2.48
C TYR A 29 -14.56 13.52 -1.50
N ARG A 30 -15.10 12.70 -0.61
CA ARG A 30 -14.30 11.88 0.33
C ARG A 30 -13.42 10.87 -0.39
N ASP A 31 -13.95 10.17 -1.39
CA ASP A 31 -13.20 9.23 -2.22
C ASP A 31 -12.05 9.94 -2.96
N LEU A 32 -12.36 11.09 -3.57
CA LEU A 32 -11.38 11.93 -4.27
C LEU A 32 -10.26 12.39 -3.32
N ILE A 33 -10.63 12.83 -2.11
CA ILE A 33 -9.67 13.28 -1.09
C ILE A 33 -8.77 12.14 -0.62
N MET A 34 -9.34 10.95 -0.35
CA MET A 34 -8.54 9.78 0.03
C MET A 34 -7.54 9.42 -1.06
N ARG A 35 -7.98 9.42 -2.33
CA ARG A 35 -7.10 9.11 -3.45
C ARG A 35 -6.01 10.16 -3.68
N TYR A 36 -6.30 11.42 -3.37
CA TYR A 36 -5.34 12.51 -3.47
C TYR A 36 -4.32 12.51 -2.32
N LEU A 37 -4.76 12.21 -1.09
CA LEU A 37 -3.91 12.15 0.10
C LEU A 37 -3.10 10.84 0.20
N SER A 38 -3.58 9.77 -0.43
CA SER A 38 -2.87 8.51 -0.61
C SER A 38 -2.37 8.39 -2.07
N PRO A 39 -1.41 9.23 -2.53
CA PRO A 39 -0.77 8.98 -3.81
C PRO A 39 -0.13 7.59 -3.75
N PRO A 40 -0.19 6.80 -4.85
CA PRO A 40 0.44 5.50 -4.87
C PRO A 40 1.90 5.66 -4.49
N LEU A 41 2.36 4.93 -3.45
CA LEU A 41 3.75 4.96 -3.02
C LEU A 41 4.65 4.72 -4.22
N THR A 42 5.44 5.72 -4.59
CA THR A 42 6.38 5.56 -5.70
C THR A 42 7.37 4.48 -5.32
N LYS A 43 7.54 3.47 -6.20
CA LYS A 43 8.47 2.34 -5.99
C LYS A 43 9.87 2.79 -5.53
N SER A 44 10.32 3.98 -5.92
CA SER A 44 11.60 4.57 -5.51
C SER A 44 11.72 4.89 -4.01
N ALA A 45 10.62 5.02 -3.28
CA ALA A 45 10.64 5.31 -1.84
C ALA A 45 11.24 4.17 -1.01
N VAL A 46 11.12 2.93 -1.49
CA VAL A 46 11.57 1.70 -0.80
C VAL A 46 12.85 1.12 -1.41
N TYR A 47 13.47 1.83 -2.36
CA TYR A 47 14.73 1.39 -2.96
C TYR A 47 15.86 1.40 -1.93
N GLY A 48 16.63 0.33 -1.93
CA GLY A 48 17.70 0.16 -0.98
C GLY A 48 17.96 -1.28 -0.60
N LYS A 49 18.92 -1.43 0.30
CA LYS A 49 19.27 -2.70 0.92
C LYS A 49 18.39 -2.93 2.14
N TRP A 50 17.63 -4.02 2.10
CA TRP A 50 16.81 -4.54 3.18
C TRP A 50 17.54 -5.68 3.86
N VAL A 51 17.67 -5.59 5.17
CA VAL A 51 18.52 -6.47 5.96
C VAL A 51 17.74 -6.99 7.15
N GLU A 52 17.72 -8.31 7.28
CA GLU A 52 17.01 -9.00 8.36
C GLU A 52 17.61 -8.65 9.73
N GLN A 53 16.75 -8.28 10.68
CA GLN A 53 17.13 -7.93 12.04
C GLN A 53 16.94 -9.10 12.98
N ASN A 54 17.56 -9.02 14.17
CA ASN A 54 17.52 -10.07 15.21
C ASN A 54 18.10 -11.43 14.79
N VAL A 55 18.88 -11.48 13.70
CA VAL A 55 19.59 -12.68 13.24
C VAL A 55 21.11 -12.40 13.18
N PRO A 56 21.95 -13.38 13.58
CA PRO A 56 23.39 -13.26 13.41
C PRO A 56 23.79 -13.03 11.95
N SER A 57 24.85 -12.27 11.74
CA SER A 57 25.28 -11.78 10.42
C SER A 57 25.55 -12.89 9.40
N TYR A 58 25.90 -14.10 9.81
CA TYR A 58 26.17 -15.23 8.92
C TYR A 58 24.91 -15.95 8.42
N ALA A 59 23.77 -15.79 9.09
CA ALA A 59 22.50 -16.43 8.74
C ALA A 59 21.45 -15.41 8.26
N ARG A 60 21.84 -14.14 8.22
CA ARG A 60 20.98 -13.01 7.94
C ARG A 60 20.65 -12.92 6.45
N GLU A 61 19.37 -12.83 6.12
CA GLU A 61 18.95 -12.58 4.75
C GLU A 61 19.08 -11.09 4.39
N GLU A 62 19.62 -10.81 3.20
CA GLU A 62 19.66 -9.48 2.62
C GLU A 62 19.13 -9.47 1.18
N PHE A 63 18.39 -8.41 0.85
CA PHE A 63 17.93 -8.19 -0.50
C PHE A 63 17.92 -6.69 -0.85
N ILE A 64 18.02 -6.40 -2.14
CA ILE A 64 18.13 -5.04 -2.66
C ILE A 64 16.94 -4.79 -3.59
N LEU A 65 16.17 -3.75 -3.29
CA LEU A 65 15.12 -3.24 -4.17
C LEU A 65 15.70 -2.11 -5.03
N SER A 66 15.55 -2.24 -6.35
CA SER A 66 16.02 -1.25 -7.31
C SER A 66 15.08 -1.14 -8.51
N ALA A 67 15.34 -0.19 -9.40
CA ALA A 67 14.60 -0.05 -10.66
C ALA A 67 14.72 -1.28 -11.59
N LYS A 68 15.77 -2.11 -11.41
CA LYS A 68 15.93 -3.36 -12.17
C LYS A 68 15.13 -4.54 -11.59
N GLY A 69 14.53 -4.35 -10.41
CA GLY A 69 13.80 -5.37 -9.67
C GLY A 69 14.45 -5.69 -8.31
N VAL A 70 14.19 -6.91 -7.84
CA VAL A 70 14.64 -7.45 -6.55
C VAL A 70 15.88 -8.29 -6.76
N THR A 71 16.96 -7.94 -6.07
CA THR A 71 18.23 -8.67 -6.10
C THR A 71 18.48 -9.31 -4.74
N VAL A 72 18.78 -10.61 -4.70
CA VAL A 72 19.11 -11.36 -3.49
C VAL A 72 20.47 -12.01 -3.72
N HIS A 73 21.41 -11.86 -2.78
CA HIS A 73 22.78 -12.40 -2.90
C HIS A 73 23.46 -12.08 -4.26
N GLY A 74 23.25 -10.86 -4.77
CA GLY A 74 23.82 -10.40 -6.06
C GLY A 74 23.12 -10.90 -7.32
N SER A 75 22.10 -11.77 -7.21
CA SER A 75 21.32 -12.27 -8.34
C SER A 75 19.93 -11.65 -8.38
N VAL A 76 19.45 -11.25 -9.56
CA VAL A 76 18.09 -10.72 -9.73
C VAL A 76 17.10 -11.89 -9.63
N VAL A 77 16.29 -11.90 -8.57
CA VAL A 77 15.29 -12.95 -8.32
C VAL A 77 13.91 -12.60 -8.86
N ALA A 78 13.62 -11.31 -9.01
CA ALA A 78 12.37 -10.80 -9.55
C ALA A 78 12.65 -9.52 -10.34
N THR A 79 12.14 -9.42 -11.56
CA THR A 79 12.27 -8.21 -12.39
C THR A 79 11.26 -7.13 -12.03
N ASP A 80 10.21 -7.47 -11.30
CA ASP A 80 9.20 -6.54 -10.83
C ASP A 80 8.71 -6.90 -9.41
N PHE A 81 8.21 -5.89 -8.71
CA PHE A 81 7.59 -6.01 -7.40
C PHE A 81 6.38 -5.08 -7.30
N SER A 82 5.40 -5.48 -6.51
CA SER A 82 4.20 -4.69 -6.19
C SER A 82 4.39 -4.00 -4.86
N LEU A 83 4.11 -2.70 -4.84
CA LEU A 83 4.14 -1.86 -3.65
C LEU A 83 2.77 -1.22 -3.47
N ASP A 84 2.21 -1.40 -2.28
CA ASP A 84 0.96 -0.81 -1.81
C ASP A 84 1.23 0.01 -0.53
N GLU A 85 0.25 0.78 -0.05
CA GLU A 85 0.38 1.64 1.13
C GLU A 85 0.90 0.90 2.37
N LYS A 86 0.52 -0.38 2.51
CA LYS A 86 0.84 -1.20 3.69
C LYS A 86 1.62 -2.46 3.38
N THR A 87 1.75 -2.84 2.11
CA THR A 87 2.38 -4.11 1.76
C THR A 87 3.37 -3.98 0.61
N LEU A 88 4.43 -4.76 0.70
CA LEU A 88 5.41 -4.98 -0.36
C LEU A 88 5.33 -6.46 -0.76
N SER A 89 5.27 -6.77 -2.05
CA SER A 89 5.30 -8.16 -2.50
C SER A 89 6.06 -8.35 -3.80
N TYR A 90 6.72 -9.50 -3.94
CA TYR A 90 7.40 -9.89 -5.16
C TYR A 90 7.36 -11.40 -5.34
N LYS A 91 7.47 -11.84 -6.60
CA LYS A 91 7.42 -13.25 -6.98
C LYS A 91 8.83 -13.79 -7.15
N VAL A 92 9.14 -14.89 -6.47
CA VAL A 92 10.39 -15.65 -6.62
C VAL A 92 10.04 -17.05 -7.12
N GLY A 93 10.35 -17.33 -8.39
CA GLY A 93 9.95 -18.58 -9.03
C GLY A 93 8.43 -18.75 -9.02
N SER A 94 7.92 -19.76 -8.31
CA SER A 94 6.48 -20.02 -8.13
C SER A 94 5.89 -19.43 -6.84
N SER A 95 6.73 -18.91 -5.94
CA SER A 95 6.30 -18.44 -4.62
C SER A 95 6.19 -16.92 -4.58
N ILE A 96 5.15 -16.40 -3.92
CA ILE A 96 4.97 -14.97 -3.70
C ILE A 96 5.42 -14.66 -2.29
N ARG A 97 6.43 -13.79 -2.14
CA ARG A 97 6.83 -13.25 -0.86
C ARG A 97 6.07 -11.96 -0.61
N ARG A 98 5.37 -11.87 0.52
CA ARG A 98 4.59 -10.69 0.93
C ARG A 98 5.12 -10.18 2.26
N PHE A 99 5.28 -8.87 2.36
CA PHE A 99 5.77 -8.17 3.52
C PHE A 99 4.79 -7.07 3.90
N ASP A 100 4.58 -6.87 5.19
CA ASP A 100 3.78 -5.78 5.73
C ASP A 100 4.70 -4.71 6.31
N PHE A 101 4.43 -3.44 6.02
CA PHE A 101 5.12 -2.33 6.66
C PHE A 101 4.68 -2.21 8.11
N VAL A 102 5.66 -2.16 9.00
CA VAL A 102 5.43 -2.01 10.45
C VAL A 102 5.40 -0.55 10.85
N ASP A 103 6.18 0.27 10.15
CA ASP A 103 6.43 1.66 10.47
C ASP A 103 5.83 2.63 9.43
N GLN A 104 5.53 3.85 9.89
CA GLN A 104 4.92 4.92 9.09
C GLN A 104 5.86 5.54 8.05
N TYR A 105 7.18 5.39 8.22
CA TYR A 105 8.21 5.86 7.30
C TYR A 105 8.63 4.81 6.27
N HIS A 106 7.96 3.65 6.24
CA HIS A 106 8.21 2.54 5.31
C HIS A 106 9.68 2.05 5.36
N THR A 107 10.32 2.12 6.52
CA THR A 107 11.72 1.67 6.73
C THR A 107 11.82 0.29 7.36
N GLU A 108 10.71 -0.25 7.84
CA GLU A 108 10.63 -1.53 8.52
C GLU A 108 9.52 -2.38 7.91
N ILE A 109 9.85 -3.63 7.59
CA ILE A 109 8.89 -4.60 7.04
C ILE A 109 8.98 -5.92 7.79
N LYS A 110 7.87 -6.65 7.85
CA LYS A 110 7.79 -8.02 8.37
C LYS A 110 7.28 -8.96 7.30
N LEU A 111 7.92 -10.11 7.16
CA LEU A 111 7.44 -11.14 6.24
C LEU A 111 6.10 -11.69 6.74
N ASN A 112 5.08 -11.61 5.89
CA ASN A 112 3.78 -12.20 6.13
C ASN A 112 3.74 -13.58 5.49
N SER A 113 4.24 -14.55 6.24
CA SER A 113 4.19 -15.97 5.92
C SER A 113 3.37 -16.69 6.99
N HIS A 114 2.78 -17.82 6.63
CA HIS A 114 2.05 -18.69 7.56
C HIS A 114 2.98 -19.49 8.50
N ASP A 115 4.28 -19.21 8.44
CA ASP A 115 5.31 -19.88 9.21
C ASP A 115 5.42 -19.31 10.63
N ARG A 116 5.99 -20.06 11.57
CA ARG A 116 6.22 -19.57 12.95
C ARG A 116 7.32 -18.51 13.01
N TYR A 117 8.14 -18.44 11.98
CA TYR A 117 9.19 -17.47 11.84
C TYR A 117 8.70 -16.27 11.02
N LEU A 118 8.69 -15.09 11.64
CA LEU A 118 8.25 -13.82 11.06
C LEU A 118 9.44 -12.86 10.99
N PRO A 119 10.34 -13.04 10.01
CA PRO A 119 11.53 -12.21 9.92
C PRO A 119 11.17 -10.75 9.67
N GLU A 120 11.90 -9.88 10.37
CA GLU A 120 11.80 -8.43 10.27
C GLU A 120 13.01 -7.90 9.52
N PHE A 121 12.79 -6.94 8.63
CA PHE A 121 13.83 -6.33 7.82
C PHE A 121 13.82 -4.82 7.98
N HIS A 122 15.01 -4.24 8.08
CA HIS A 122 15.22 -2.80 8.09
C HIS A 122 15.91 -2.33 6.82
N LEU A 123 15.54 -1.13 6.39
CA LEU A 123 16.17 -0.43 5.29
C LEU A 123 17.48 0.23 5.75
N GLU A 124 18.61 -0.46 5.59
CA GLU A 124 19.93 0.04 6.04
C GLU A 124 20.60 1.01 5.07
N GLY A 125 20.13 1.10 3.82
CA GLY A 125 20.68 2.04 2.85
C GLY A 125 19.69 2.37 1.76
N ARG A 126 19.15 3.60 1.77
CA ARG A 126 18.35 4.12 0.64
C ARG A 126 19.26 4.24 -0.58
N SER A 127 18.98 3.46 -1.62
CA SER A 127 19.69 3.61 -2.88
C SER A 127 19.20 4.88 -3.58
N HIS A 128 19.80 6.02 -3.22
CA HIS A 128 19.76 7.24 -4.03
C HIS A 128 20.62 7.02 -5.28
N LEU A 129 20.23 6.06 -6.12
CA LEU A 129 20.75 5.94 -7.48
C LEU A 129 20.16 7.11 -8.25
N LYS A 130 20.84 8.25 -8.09
CA LYS A 130 20.83 9.38 -9.00
C LYS A 130 21.07 8.78 -10.39
N VAL A 131 20.01 8.73 -11.19
CA VAL A 131 20.14 8.47 -12.63
C VAL A 131 21.06 9.57 -13.15
N LEU A 132 22.28 9.18 -13.52
CA LEU A 132 23.27 10.02 -14.16
C LEU A 132 23.17 9.73 -15.66
#